data_AF-A0A662YG40-F1
#
_entry.id   AF-A0A662YG40-F1
#
_cell.length_a   1.000
_cell.length_b   1.000
_cell.length_c   1.000
_cell.angle_alpha   90.00
_cell.angle_beta   90.00
_cell.angle_gamma   90.00
#
_symmetry.space_group_name_H-M   'P 1'
#
loop_
_entity.id
_entity.type
_entity.pdbx_description
1 polymer ?
#
loop_
_entity_poly.entity_id
_entity_poly.type
_entity_poly.pdbx_seq_one_letter_code
_entity_poly.pdbx_strand_id
1 'polypeptide(L)'
;MSDDAIRAKVAAKLRLAQQNSGSNGASQTNGKQGGRRLLRWDPSRWQLFERVPQYSTRVKSAPILPIRAPLSSIYEVHYSGRNNYAPSALMEKLIADTRSGSVVNVGTVIDATGSDVFLHDVKYVGVNGEWDDWDVEYVKLRIDIPEGRATINNAEEKDRDAHDDQMMAAFCTAVLGHMQGERKDMDVAVFGSEGYNFVGFLIVRYVCAPLVCAIVGLGGFSVC
;
A
#
# COMPACT_ATOMS: atom_id res chain seq x y z
N MET A 1 7.97 -15.61 -27.62
CA MET A 1 8.70 -16.17 -26.46
C MET A 1 7.65 -16.45 -25.39
N SER A 2 7.66 -17.63 -24.76
CA SER A 2 6.67 -18.00 -23.73
C SER A 2 7.00 -17.33 -22.39
N ASP A 3 5.98 -16.92 -21.64
CA ASP A 3 6.11 -16.33 -20.30
C ASP A 3 6.87 -17.23 -19.32
N ASP A 4 6.83 -18.55 -19.53
CA ASP A 4 7.60 -19.51 -18.73
C ASP A 4 9.10 -19.36 -18.94
N ALA A 5 9.53 -19.00 -20.16
CA ALA A 5 10.94 -18.77 -20.46
C ALA A 5 11.45 -17.47 -19.82
N ILE A 6 10.57 -16.46 -19.69
CA ILE A 6 10.90 -15.20 -19.01
C ILE A 6 10.98 -15.43 -17.50
N ARG A 7 9.99 -16.12 -16.92
CA ARG A 7 9.97 -16.52 -15.50
C ARG A 7 11.18 -17.35 -15.10
N ALA A 8 11.55 -18.34 -15.93
CA ALA A 8 12.72 -19.19 -15.68
C ALA A 8 14.03 -18.39 -15.69
N LYS A 9 14.16 -17.42 -16.60
CA LYS A 9 15.36 -16.58 -16.74
C LYS A 9 15.52 -15.61 -15.57
N VAL A 10 14.42 -15.07 -15.05
CA VAL A 10 14.39 -14.22 -13.85
C VAL A 10 14.73 -15.04 -12.60
N ALA A 11 14.12 -16.23 -12.44
CA ALA A 11 14.42 -17.14 -11.34
C ALA A 11 15.89 -17.59 -11.31
N ALA A 12 16.50 -17.85 -12.47
CA ALA A 12 17.91 -18.20 -12.58
C ALA A 12 18.83 -17.05 -12.16
N LYS A 13 18.54 -15.81 -12.57
CA LYS A 13 19.30 -14.62 -12.16
C LYS A 13 19.19 -14.35 -10.66
N LEU A 14 18.02 -14.57 -10.06
CA LEU A 14 17.79 -14.42 -8.62
C LEU A 14 18.57 -15.45 -7.79
N ARG A 15 18.62 -16.71 -8.22
CA ARG A 15 19.41 -17.75 -7.55
C ARG A 15 20.91 -17.43 -7.57
N LEU A 16 21.41 -16.88 -8.67
CA LEU A 16 22.80 -16.45 -8.79
C LEU A 16 23.14 -15.28 -7.84
N ALA A 17 22.20 -14.34 -7.66
CA ALA A 17 22.37 -13.24 -6.70
C ALA A 17 22.35 -13.73 -5.23
N GLN A 18 21.57 -14.77 -4.93
CA GLN A 18 21.52 -15.38 -3.60
C GLN A 18 22.78 -16.19 -3.28
N GLN A 19 23.35 -16.91 -4.25
CA GLN A 19 24.60 -17.65 -4.07
C GLN A 19 25.80 -16.72 -3.82
N ASN A 20 25.81 -15.52 -4.42
CA ASN A 20 26.86 -14.53 -4.16
C ASN A 20 26.71 -13.81 -2.80
N SER A 21 25.60 -14.02 -2.08
CA SER A 21 25.32 -13.37 -0.80
C SER A 21 25.49 -14.30 0.42
N GLY A 22 26.01 -15.52 0.22
CA GLY A 22 26.05 -16.56 1.24
C GLY A 22 27.46 -16.98 1.65
N SER A 23 28.13 -16.20 2.51
CA SER A 23 29.07 -16.78 3.47
C SER A 23 29.01 -16.06 4.81
N ASN A 24 28.65 -16.85 5.83
CA ASN A 24 28.79 -16.66 7.27
C ASN A 24 27.71 -15.86 8.00
N GLY A 25 27.07 -16.57 8.94
CA GLY A 25 26.06 -16.05 9.83
C GLY A 25 26.62 -15.20 10.98
N ALA A 26 25.65 -14.66 11.70
CA ALA A 26 25.72 -13.91 12.95
C ALA A 26 26.08 -12.42 12.88
N SER A 27 25.20 -11.67 13.55
CA SER A 27 25.34 -10.31 14.08
C SER A 27 24.96 -9.14 13.17
N GLN A 28 23.79 -8.59 13.47
CA GLN A 28 23.46 -7.17 13.31
C GLN A 28 24.57 -6.31 13.93
N THR A 29 25.24 -5.47 13.14
CA THR A 29 25.62 -4.11 13.53
C THR A 29 25.80 -3.26 12.28
N ASN A 30 25.43 -2.00 12.42
CA ASN A 30 25.42 -0.93 11.41
C ASN A 30 26.51 -1.00 10.35
N GLY A 31 26.09 -0.93 9.08
CA GLY A 31 26.98 -0.66 7.97
C GLY A 31 26.19 -0.23 6.75
N LYS A 32 26.34 1.04 6.36
CA LYS A 32 25.90 1.63 5.10
C LYS A 32 26.13 0.66 3.93
N GLN A 33 25.07 0.01 3.44
CA GLN A 33 25.04 -0.59 2.11
C GLN A 33 23.69 -0.28 1.48
N GLY A 34 23.71 0.64 0.52
CA GLY A 34 22.56 1.10 -0.27
C GLY A 34 22.06 0.06 -1.27
N GLY A 35 21.69 -1.11 -0.78
CA GLY A 35 20.90 -2.08 -1.54
C GLY A 35 19.43 -1.92 -1.15
N ARG A 36 18.60 -1.43 -2.08
CA ARG A 36 17.15 -1.34 -1.89
C ARG A 36 16.62 -2.72 -1.46
N ARG A 37 16.02 -2.83 -0.27
CA ARG A 37 15.50 -4.11 0.22
C ARG A 37 14.41 -4.59 -0.75
N LEU A 38 14.61 -5.78 -1.32
CA LEU A 38 13.73 -6.32 -2.37
C LEU A 38 12.32 -6.64 -1.84
N LEU A 39 12.22 -7.05 -0.58
CA LEU A 39 10.95 -7.42 0.07
C LEU A 39 10.89 -6.77 1.45
N ARG A 40 9.73 -6.23 1.82
CA ARG A 40 9.54 -5.60 3.14
C ARG A 40 9.57 -6.61 4.27
N TRP A 41 8.90 -7.74 4.07
CA TRP A 41 8.55 -8.65 5.14
C TRP A 41 9.57 -9.78 5.28
N ASP A 42 9.65 -10.32 6.49
CA ASP A 42 10.25 -11.62 6.77
C ASP A 42 9.13 -12.70 6.72
N PRO A 43 9.47 -14.00 6.78
CA PRO A 43 8.46 -15.06 6.71
C PRO A 43 7.37 -14.99 7.79
N SER A 44 7.65 -14.45 8.99
CA SER A 44 6.66 -14.34 10.06
C SER A 44 5.63 -13.25 9.76
N ARG A 45 6.09 -12.11 9.24
CA ARG A 45 5.23 -11.01 8.78
C ARG A 45 4.42 -11.40 7.55
N TRP A 46 4.99 -12.21 6.66
CA TRP A 46 4.25 -12.79 5.53
C TRP A 46 3.04 -13.61 5.98
N GLN A 47 3.21 -14.50 6.96
CA GLN A 47 2.10 -15.29 7.49
C GLN A 47 0.98 -14.43 8.10
N LEU A 48 1.34 -13.32 8.74
CA LEU A 48 0.35 -12.36 9.24
C LEU A 48 -0.41 -11.69 8.10
N PHE A 49 0.30 -11.24 7.06
CA PHE A 49 -0.29 -10.65 5.86
C PHE A 49 -1.29 -11.60 5.18
N GLU A 50 -0.96 -12.88 5.05
CA GLU A 50 -1.85 -13.86 4.39
C GLU A 50 -3.18 -14.04 5.13
N ARG A 51 -3.19 -13.87 6.45
CA ARG A 51 -4.40 -13.96 7.28
C ARG A 51 -5.29 -12.73 7.19
N VAL A 52 -4.75 -11.59 6.75
CA VAL A 52 -5.55 -10.37 6.56
C VAL A 52 -6.51 -10.62 5.39
N PRO A 53 -7.84 -10.43 5.57
CA PRO A 53 -8.79 -10.50 4.46
C PRO A 53 -8.39 -9.54 3.34
N GLN A 54 -8.70 -9.85 2.09
CA GLN A 54 -8.28 -9.02 0.95
C GLN A 54 -8.90 -7.62 0.96
N TYR A 55 -10.12 -7.49 1.47
CA TYR A 55 -10.76 -6.21 1.80
C TYR A 55 -11.73 -6.41 2.96
N SER A 56 -12.07 -5.33 3.64
CA SER A 56 -13.14 -5.29 4.64
C SER A 56 -14.45 -4.80 4.03
N THR A 57 -15.46 -4.59 4.87
CA THR A 57 -16.68 -3.89 4.47
C THR A 57 -16.38 -2.43 4.14
N ARG A 58 -17.07 -1.89 3.12
CA ARG A 58 -17.12 -0.47 2.82
C ARG A 58 -17.57 0.34 4.04
N VAL A 59 -16.91 1.46 4.31
CA VAL A 59 -17.30 2.37 5.39
C VAL A 59 -18.69 2.94 5.10
N LYS A 60 -19.62 2.87 6.05
CA LYS A 60 -21.02 3.31 5.78
C LYS A 60 -21.15 4.81 5.55
N SER A 61 -20.30 5.60 6.19
CA SER A 61 -20.35 7.07 6.21
C SER A 61 -19.39 7.74 5.23
N ALA A 62 -18.63 6.97 4.45
CA ALA A 62 -17.67 7.50 3.47
C ALA A 62 -17.49 6.48 2.33
N PRO A 63 -17.23 6.91 1.08
CA PRO A 63 -16.97 5.99 -0.03
C PRO A 63 -15.56 5.40 0.06
N ILE A 64 -15.24 4.77 1.19
CA ILE A 64 -13.91 4.26 1.49
C ILE A 64 -13.98 2.75 1.73
N LEU A 65 -13.07 2.02 1.09
CA LEU A 65 -12.89 0.59 1.21
C LEU A 65 -11.48 0.27 1.74
N PRO A 66 -11.32 -0.18 2.98
CA PRO A 66 -10.06 -0.73 3.45
C PRO A 66 -9.73 -2.01 2.67
N ILE A 67 -8.56 -2.05 2.03
CA ILE A 67 -8.05 -3.23 1.33
C ILE A 67 -6.69 -3.65 1.91
N ARG A 68 -6.39 -4.94 1.82
CA ARG A 68 -5.04 -5.46 2.06
C ARG A 68 -4.13 -4.98 0.92
N ALA A 69 -2.87 -4.71 1.24
CA ALA A 69 -1.89 -4.28 0.25
C ALA A 69 -1.82 -5.27 -0.93
N PRO A 70 -2.11 -4.82 -2.17
CA PRO A 70 -1.75 -5.55 -3.37
C PRO A 70 -0.23 -5.63 -3.48
N LEU A 71 0.27 -6.71 -4.08
CA LEU A 71 1.70 -6.99 -4.16
C LEU A 71 2.13 -7.25 -5.59
N SER A 72 3.35 -6.84 -5.89
CA SER A 72 4.05 -7.27 -7.11
C SER A 72 4.33 -8.77 -7.09
N SER A 73 4.41 -9.34 -8.29
CA SER A 73 4.65 -10.78 -8.54
C SER A 73 5.90 -11.33 -7.84
N ILE A 74 6.86 -10.47 -7.49
CA ILE A 74 8.08 -10.85 -6.78
C ILE A 74 7.83 -11.45 -5.39
N TYR A 75 6.75 -11.04 -4.70
CA TYR A 75 6.36 -11.63 -3.42
C TYR A 75 5.87 -13.07 -3.60
N GLU A 76 5.14 -13.35 -4.68
CA GLU A 76 4.66 -14.70 -5.01
C GLU A 76 5.82 -15.64 -5.33
N VAL A 77 6.78 -15.16 -6.13
CA VAL A 77 8.02 -15.92 -6.44
C VAL A 77 8.81 -16.24 -5.18
N HIS A 78 8.90 -15.30 -4.24
CA HIS A 78 9.71 -15.49 -3.04
C HIS A 78 9.04 -16.38 -1.99
N TYR A 79 7.75 -16.18 -1.73
CA TYR A 79 7.02 -16.94 -0.72
C TYR A 79 6.32 -18.19 -1.27
N SER A 80 6.47 -18.47 -2.57
CA SER A 80 6.00 -19.70 -3.24
C SER A 80 4.51 -19.99 -3.03
N GLY A 81 3.69 -18.94 -2.97
CA GLY A 81 2.25 -19.05 -2.82
C GLY A 81 1.56 -19.37 -4.16
N ARG A 82 0.49 -20.16 -4.15
CA ARG A 82 -0.46 -20.27 -5.29
C ARG A 82 -1.44 -19.09 -5.36
N ASN A 83 -1.37 -18.19 -4.38
CA ASN A 83 -2.26 -17.06 -4.25
C ASN A 83 -1.74 -15.90 -5.09
N ASN A 84 -2.62 -15.30 -5.89
CA ASN A 84 -2.32 -14.10 -6.65
C ASN A 84 -2.69 -12.87 -5.79
N TYR A 85 -1.73 -11.98 -5.55
CA TYR A 85 -1.93 -10.76 -4.76
C TYR A 85 -1.83 -9.48 -5.60
N ALA A 86 -1.73 -9.61 -6.93
CA ALA A 86 -1.63 -8.47 -7.84
C ALA A 86 -2.89 -7.58 -7.79
N PRO A 87 -2.76 -6.29 -8.13
CA PRO A 87 -3.88 -5.39 -8.39
C PRO A 87 -5.03 -6.03 -9.20
N SER A 88 -4.74 -6.74 -10.29
CA SER A 88 -5.78 -7.39 -11.11
C SER A 88 -6.58 -8.44 -10.34
N ALA A 89 -5.91 -9.24 -9.50
CA ALA A 89 -6.60 -10.24 -8.69
C ALA A 89 -7.56 -9.62 -7.65
N LEU A 90 -7.27 -8.39 -7.20
CA LEU A 90 -8.21 -7.62 -6.38
C LEU A 90 -9.40 -7.15 -7.21
N MET A 91 -9.16 -6.53 -8.36
CA MET A 91 -10.22 -5.97 -9.21
C MET A 91 -11.17 -7.05 -9.72
N GLU A 92 -10.64 -8.18 -10.20
CA GLU A 92 -11.44 -9.34 -10.61
C GLU A 92 -12.35 -9.84 -9.49
N LYS A 93 -11.82 -9.90 -8.26
CA LYS A 93 -12.60 -10.33 -7.10
C LYS A 93 -13.70 -9.33 -6.74
N LEU A 94 -13.42 -8.02 -6.76
CA LEU A 94 -14.44 -6.99 -6.51
C LEU A 94 -15.59 -7.08 -7.53
N ILE A 95 -15.27 -7.33 -8.80
CA ILE A 95 -16.26 -7.56 -9.86
C ILE A 95 -17.06 -8.85 -9.60
N ALA A 96 -16.40 -9.93 -9.20
CA ALA A 96 -17.05 -11.19 -8.88
C ALA A 96 -18.01 -11.05 -7.70
N ASP A 97 -17.58 -10.40 -6.62
CA ASP A 97 -18.36 -10.19 -5.41
C ASP A 97 -19.51 -9.20 -5.60
N THR A 98 -19.41 -8.27 -6.56
CA THR A 98 -20.51 -7.37 -6.94
C THR A 98 -21.78 -8.15 -7.33
N ARG A 99 -21.63 -9.35 -7.90
CA ARG A 99 -22.75 -10.25 -8.25
C ARG A 99 -23.51 -10.79 -7.02
N SER A 100 -22.94 -10.66 -5.83
CA SER A 100 -23.49 -11.14 -4.56
C SER A 100 -24.17 -10.07 -3.70
N GLY A 101 -24.17 -8.79 -4.13
CA GLY A 101 -25.11 -7.78 -3.62
C GLY A 101 -24.51 -6.41 -3.26
N SER A 102 -23.25 -6.33 -2.83
CA SER A 102 -22.60 -5.03 -2.60
C SER A 102 -21.81 -4.63 -3.83
N VAL A 103 -22.30 -3.66 -4.59
CA VAL A 103 -21.55 -3.06 -5.69
C VAL A 103 -20.44 -2.21 -5.08
N VAL A 104 -19.20 -2.65 -5.26
CA VAL A 104 -18.00 -1.88 -4.90
C VAL A 104 -17.30 -1.55 -6.20
N ASN A 105 -17.28 -0.26 -6.54
CA ASN A 105 -16.74 0.22 -7.80
C ASN A 105 -15.60 1.17 -7.50
N VAL A 106 -14.35 0.70 -7.54
CA VAL A 106 -13.19 1.48 -7.10
C VAL A 106 -12.74 2.42 -8.21
N GLY A 107 -12.69 3.71 -7.93
CA GLY A 107 -12.20 4.74 -8.86
C GLY A 107 -10.80 5.27 -8.54
N THR A 108 -10.42 5.20 -7.26
CA THR A 108 -9.10 5.63 -6.76
C THR A 108 -8.60 4.63 -5.72
N VAL A 109 -7.30 4.34 -5.75
CA VAL A 109 -6.58 3.52 -4.77
C VAL A 109 -5.51 4.39 -4.10
N ILE A 110 -5.58 4.50 -2.77
CA ILE A 110 -4.61 5.22 -1.95
C ILE A 110 -3.64 4.22 -1.32
N ASP A 111 -2.35 4.35 -1.69
CA ASP A 111 -1.23 3.67 -1.05
C ASP A 111 -0.71 4.51 0.13
N ALA A 112 -1.05 4.09 1.34
CA ALA A 112 -0.60 4.67 2.60
C ALA A 112 0.59 3.91 3.22
N THR A 113 1.34 3.14 2.43
CA THR A 113 2.51 2.37 2.91
C THR A 113 3.77 3.20 3.10
N GLY A 114 3.83 4.40 2.50
CA GLY A 114 5.03 5.25 2.47
C GLY A 114 6.26 4.57 1.86
N SER A 115 6.08 3.48 1.08
CA SER A 115 7.20 2.66 0.62
C SER A 115 6.99 2.09 -0.78
N ASP A 116 8.02 2.10 -1.61
CA ASP A 116 7.98 1.56 -2.99
C ASP A 116 8.12 0.04 -3.07
N VAL A 117 8.30 -0.64 -1.93
CA VAL A 117 8.72 -2.06 -1.90
C VAL A 117 7.59 -3.07 -2.09
N PHE A 118 6.32 -2.64 -2.13
CA PHE A 118 5.16 -3.54 -2.27
C PHE A 118 4.81 -3.76 -3.73
N LEU A 119 4.82 -2.67 -4.49
CA LEU A 119 4.39 -2.60 -5.89
C LEU A 119 5.56 -2.17 -6.76
N HIS A 120 6.60 -3.02 -6.84
CA HIS A 120 7.80 -2.73 -7.65
C HIS A 120 7.48 -2.51 -9.14
N ASP A 121 6.41 -3.15 -9.62
CA ASP A 121 6.03 -3.21 -11.02
C ASP A 121 5.04 -2.11 -11.45
N VAL A 122 4.51 -1.29 -10.53
CA VAL A 122 3.54 -0.22 -10.86
C VAL A 122 4.15 0.92 -11.71
N LYS A 123 5.44 0.85 -12.03
CA LYS A 123 6.09 1.77 -13.00
C LYS A 123 6.24 1.20 -14.40
N TYR A 124 5.89 -0.06 -14.65
CA TYR A 124 5.97 -0.65 -15.98
C TYR A 124 4.58 -0.63 -16.62
N VAL A 125 4.43 0.31 -17.57
CA VAL A 125 3.23 0.69 -18.35
C VAL A 125 2.37 1.78 -17.67
N GLY A 126 2.64 3.04 -18.02
CA GLY A 126 1.84 4.21 -17.59
C GLY A 126 2.35 4.94 -16.34
N VAL A 127 1.66 6.02 -15.97
CA VAL A 127 1.93 6.79 -14.75
C VAL A 127 1.44 6.03 -13.51
N ASN A 128 0.46 5.11 -13.67
CA ASN A 128 -0.17 4.36 -12.58
C ASN A 128 -0.03 2.82 -12.69
N GLY A 129 0.73 2.29 -13.65
CA GLY A 129 1.00 0.85 -13.75
C GLY A 129 -0.25 0.02 -14.04
N GLU A 130 -0.32 -1.18 -13.47
CA GLU A 130 -1.47 -2.11 -13.62
C GLU A 130 -2.82 -1.48 -13.24
N TRP A 131 -2.85 -0.40 -12.44
CA TRP A 131 -4.10 0.31 -12.13
C TRP A 131 -4.68 1.07 -13.33
N ASP A 132 -3.85 1.50 -14.28
CA ASP A 132 -4.30 2.17 -15.51
C ASP A 132 -5.16 1.21 -16.36
N ASP A 133 -4.83 -0.09 -16.42
CA ASP A 133 -5.59 -1.10 -17.17
C ASP A 133 -7.02 -1.31 -16.62
N TRP A 134 -7.25 -0.92 -15.38
CA TRP A 134 -8.55 -1.01 -14.70
C TRP A 134 -9.29 0.33 -14.64
N ASP A 135 -8.77 1.37 -15.28
CA ASP A 135 -9.26 2.74 -15.13
C ASP A 135 -9.37 3.15 -13.65
N VAL A 136 -8.32 2.87 -12.85
CA VAL A 136 -8.24 3.22 -11.42
C VAL A 136 -7.10 4.19 -11.18
N GLU A 137 -7.38 5.29 -10.51
CA GLU A 137 -6.36 6.28 -10.17
C GLU A 137 -5.52 5.76 -9.00
N TYR A 138 -4.20 5.79 -9.11
CA TYR A 138 -3.31 5.37 -8.03
C TYR A 138 -2.65 6.57 -7.36
N VAL A 139 -2.90 6.75 -6.06
CA VAL A 139 -2.36 7.85 -5.26
C VAL A 139 -1.45 7.30 -4.18
N LYS A 140 -0.15 7.57 -4.27
CA LYS A 140 0.81 7.22 -3.21
C LYS A 140 1.00 8.38 -2.25
N LEU A 141 0.73 8.15 -0.96
CA LEU A 141 1.08 9.10 0.10
C LEU A 141 2.60 9.06 0.31
N ARG A 142 3.30 10.04 -0.30
CA ARG A 142 4.76 10.14 -0.23
C ARG A 142 5.21 10.83 1.04
N ILE A 143 5.12 10.11 2.14
CA ILE A 143 5.65 10.54 3.44
C ILE A 143 6.58 9.46 3.93
N ASP A 144 7.81 9.85 4.28
CA ASP A 144 8.83 8.92 4.71
C ASP A 144 8.40 8.28 6.03
N ILE A 145 7.93 7.02 5.97
CA ILE A 145 7.62 6.25 7.17
C ILE A 145 8.95 5.66 7.69
N PRO A 146 9.41 6.03 8.90
CA PRO A 146 10.65 5.47 9.44
C PRO A 146 10.57 3.95 9.49
N GLU A 147 11.55 3.26 8.92
CA GLU A 147 11.63 1.80 8.99
C GLU A 147 11.77 1.39 10.46
N GLY A 148 10.75 0.69 11.00
CA GLY A 148 10.79 0.23 12.38
C GLY A 148 9.91 1.02 13.35
N ARG A 149 8.63 1.26 13.00
CA ARG A 149 7.57 1.65 13.96
C ARG A 149 7.46 0.70 15.19
N ALA A 150 8.13 -0.46 15.15
CA ALA A 150 8.24 -1.42 16.25
C ALA A 150 9.54 -1.31 17.10
N THR A 151 10.48 -0.42 16.78
CA THR A 151 11.79 -0.34 17.46
C THR A 151 12.26 1.05 17.87
N ILE A 152 11.46 2.11 17.66
CA ILE A 152 11.80 3.43 18.20
C ILE A 152 11.00 3.66 19.48
N ASN A 153 11.49 3.08 20.57
CA ASN A 153 11.05 3.44 21.92
C ASN A 153 11.31 4.93 22.24
N ASN A 154 12.06 5.65 21.38
CA ASN A 154 12.53 7.03 21.60
C ASN A 154 12.37 7.97 20.37
N ALA A 155 11.48 7.68 19.40
CA ALA A 155 11.04 8.78 18.53
C ALA A 155 10.25 9.69 19.46
N GLU A 156 10.72 10.93 19.67
CA GLU A 156 10.00 11.90 20.51
C GLU A 156 8.54 11.88 20.06
N GLU A 157 7.60 11.74 20.99
CA GLU A 157 6.17 11.59 20.69
C GLU A 157 5.68 12.64 19.68
N LYS A 158 6.26 13.83 19.77
CA LYS A 158 6.10 14.96 18.86
C LYS A 158 6.44 14.67 17.38
N ASP A 159 7.49 13.88 17.11
CA ASP A 159 7.87 13.51 15.74
C ASP A 159 6.88 12.50 15.14
N ARG A 160 6.28 11.65 15.98
CA ARG A 160 5.24 10.72 15.55
C ARG A 160 3.94 11.45 15.25
N ASP A 161 3.55 12.39 16.11
CA ASP A 161 2.35 13.20 15.90
C ASP A 161 2.47 14.05 14.64
N ALA A 162 3.62 14.70 14.43
CA ALA A 162 3.86 15.47 13.21
C ALA A 162 3.81 14.61 11.94
N HIS A 163 4.39 13.41 11.97
CA HIS A 163 4.31 12.48 10.85
C HIS A 163 2.87 12.02 10.59
N ASP A 164 2.14 11.64 11.64
CA ASP A 164 0.76 11.18 11.51
C ASP A 164 -0.16 12.31 11.02
N ASP A 165 0.08 13.57 11.44
CA ASP A 165 -0.62 14.75 10.93
C ASP A 165 -0.33 14.99 9.44
N GLN A 166 0.92 14.84 9.00
CA GLN A 166 1.24 14.94 7.56
C GLN A 166 0.55 13.83 6.76
N MET A 167 0.54 12.59 7.27
CA MET A 167 -0.15 11.46 6.63
C MET A 167 -1.65 11.71 6.57
N MET A 168 -2.23 12.26 7.63
CA MET A 168 -3.62 12.66 7.66
C MET A 168 -3.94 13.76 6.64
N ALA A 169 -3.10 14.79 6.54
CA ALA A 169 -3.29 15.87 5.57
C ALA A 169 -3.22 15.37 4.13
N ALA A 170 -2.24 14.52 3.81
CA ALA A 170 -2.11 13.90 2.50
C ALA A 170 -3.30 12.97 2.18
N PHE A 171 -3.74 12.18 3.16
CA PHE A 171 -4.91 11.32 3.04
C PHE A 171 -6.19 12.12 2.79
N CYS A 172 -6.47 13.16 3.60
CA CYS A 172 -7.60 14.06 3.39
C CYS A 172 -7.56 14.67 1.98
N THR A 173 -6.39 15.15 1.54
CA THR A 173 -6.21 15.77 0.23
C THR A 173 -6.55 14.78 -0.90
N ALA A 174 -6.05 13.55 -0.81
CA ALA A 174 -6.33 12.51 -1.79
C ALA A 174 -7.82 12.16 -1.86
N VAL A 175 -8.47 11.96 -0.70
CA VAL A 175 -9.91 11.64 -0.64
C VAL A 175 -10.74 12.82 -1.18
N LEU A 176 -10.44 14.06 -0.78
CA LEU A 176 -11.15 15.24 -1.28
C LEU A 176 -10.94 15.44 -2.79
N GLY A 177 -9.74 15.19 -3.29
CA GLY A 177 -9.44 15.20 -4.72
C GLY A 177 -10.32 14.22 -5.50
N HIS A 178 -10.46 12.99 -5.00
CA HIS A 178 -11.39 12.01 -5.58
C HIS A 178 -12.83 12.52 -5.57
N MET A 179 -13.31 13.06 -4.44
CA MET A 179 -14.68 13.57 -4.30
C MET A 179 -14.99 14.77 -5.21
N GLN A 180 -13.98 15.49 -5.66
CA GLN A 180 -14.10 16.63 -6.59
C GLN A 180 -13.81 16.24 -8.05
N GLY A 181 -13.25 15.05 -8.27
CA GLY A 181 -12.85 14.55 -9.58
C GLY A 181 -14.00 13.95 -10.39
N GLU A 182 -13.66 13.46 -11.59
CA GLU A 182 -14.61 12.84 -12.52
C GLU A 182 -15.18 11.51 -11.99
N ARG A 183 -14.45 10.86 -11.07
CA ARG A 183 -14.78 9.56 -10.49
C ARG A 183 -15.44 9.62 -9.11
N LYS A 184 -15.93 10.79 -8.69
CA LYS A 184 -16.49 11.04 -7.35
C LYS A 184 -17.65 10.13 -6.90
N ASP A 185 -18.33 9.48 -7.84
CA ASP A 185 -19.43 8.54 -7.56
C ASP A 185 -18.93 7.10 -7.33
N MET A 186 -17.62 6.88 -7.43
CA MET A 186 -16.94 5.61 -7.19
C MET A 186 -16.38 5.54 -5.75
N ASP A 187 -15.77 4.41 -5.41
CA ASP A 187 -15.15 4.15 -4.11
C ASP A 187 -13.64 4.43 -4.12
N VAL A 188 -13.14 4.83 -2.96
CA VAL A 188 -11.72 5.00 -2.65
C VAL A 188 -11.23 3.78 -1.89
N ALA A 189 -10.41 2.96 -2.51
CA ALA A 189 -9.75 1.86 -1.83
C ALA A 189 -8.48 2.35 -1.13
N VAL A 190 -8.18 1.86 0.08
CA VAL A 190 -7.03 2.33 0.87
C VAL A 190 -6.28 1.15 1.46
N PHE A 191 -4.96 1.11 1.29
CA PHE A 191 -4.12 0.09 1.89
C PHE A 191 -2.89 0.65 2.61
N GLY A 192 -2.44 -0.10 3.62
CA GLY A 192 -1.22 0.17 4.37
C GLY A 192 -0.31 -1.06 4.42
N SER A 193 0.86 -0.90 5.04
CA SER A 193 1.93 -1.89 4.99
C SER A 193 1.74 -3.13 5.87
N GLU A 194 0.75 -3.15 6.75
CA GLU A 194 0.54 -4.22 7.74
C GLU A 194 -0.96 -4.53 7.96
N GLY A 195 -1.79 -4.29 6.94
CA GLY A 195 -3.24 -4.47 7.02
C GLY A 195 -3.98 -3.22 7.51
N TYR A 196 -5.03 -3.41 8.31
CA TYR A 196 -6.03 -2.36 8.55
C TYR A 196 -5.78 -1.44 9.73
N ASN A 197 -4.75 -1.65 10.56
CA ASN A 197 -4.57 -0.84 11.78
C ASN A 197 -4.35 0.64 11.46
N PHE A 198 -3.32 0.95 10.66
CA PHE A 198 -3.01 2.33 10.30
C PHE A 198 -4.03 2.92 9.33
N VAL A 199 -4.52 2.12 8.37
CA VAL A 199 -5.61 2.52 7.47
C VAL A 199 -6.87 2.89 8.27
N GLY A 200 -7.21 2.08 9.28
CA GLY A 200 -8.34 2.32 10.18
C GLY A 200 -8.16 3.62 10.97
N PHE A 201 -6.95 3.91 11.46
CA PHE A 201 -6.65 5.21 12.07
C PHE A 201 -6.93 6.38 11.11
N LEU A 202 -6.43 6.32 9.87
CA LEU A 202 -6.66 7.37 8.86
C LEU A 202 -8.15 7.57 8.58
N ILE A 203 -8.88 6.48 8.40
CA ILE A 203 -10.32 6.50 8.10
C ILE A 203 -11.13 7.05 9.26
N VAL A 204 -10.88 6.59 10.49
CA VAL A 204 -11.61 7.08 11.67
C VAL A 204 -11.36 8.57 11.86
N ARG A 205 -10.11 9.03 11.71
CA ARG A 205 -9.78 10.47 11.78
C ARG A 205 -10.51 11.27 10.69
N TYR A 206 -10.53 10.77 9.46
CA TYR A 206 -11.26 11.42 8.35
C TYR A 206 -12.76 11.53 8.63
N VAL A 207 -13.41 10.45 9.09
CA VAL A 207 -14.85 10.42 9.35
C VAL A 207 -15.23 11.25 10.58
N CYS A 208 -14.41 11.25 11.63
CA CYS A 208 -14.72 11.96 12.89
C CYS A 208 -14.31 13.44 12.88
N ALA A 209 -13.41 13.87 12.01
CA ALA A 209 -12.93 15.25 11.93
C ALA A 209 -13.02 15.85 10.51
N PRO A 210 -14.20 15.86 9.86
CA PRO A 210 -14.34 16.40 8.50
C PRO A 210 -13.97 17.89 8.42
N LEU A 211 -14.11 18.64 9.51
CA LEU A 211 -13.69 20.05 9.62
C LEU A 211 -12.17 20.25 9.45
N VAL A 212 -11.33 19.30 9.91
CA VAL A 212 -9.88 19.38 9.75
C VAL A 212 -9.49 19.15 8.29
N CYS A 213 -10.12 18.18 7.61
CA CYS A 213 -9.90 17.97 6.19
C CYS A 213 -10.40 19.17 5.34
N ALA A 214 -11.51 19.81 5.72
CA ALA A 214 -12.02 21.01 5.04
C ALA A 214 -11.07 22.22 5.15
N ILE A 215 -10.37 22.37 6.28
CA ILE A 215 -9.38 23.44 6.49
C ILE A 215 -8.10 23.17 5.67
N VAL A 216 -7.63 21.93 5.60
CA VAL A 216 -6.45 21.54 4.80
C VAL A 216 -6.70 21.74 3.30
N GLY A 217 -7.91 21.44 2.81
CA GLY A 217 -8.30 21.63 1.42
C GLY A 217 -8.49 23.09 0.96
N LEU A 218 -8.56 24.05 1.89
CA LEU A 218 -8.79 25.47 1.58
C LEU A 218 -7.52 26.33 1.52
N GLY A 219 -6.34 25.75 1.75
CA GLY A 219 -5.09 26.49 1.72
C GLY A 219 -4.92 27.45 2.91
N GLY A 220 -3.99 27.10 3.80
CA GLY A 220 -3.34 28.04 4.70
C GLY A 220 -4.25 28.88 5.60
N PHE A 221 -4.64 28.32 6.75
CA PHE A 221 -4.85 29.16 7.93
C PHE A 221 -3.96 28.68 9.07
N SER A 222 -2.87 29.43 9.26
CA SER A 222 -2.12 29.48 10.51
C SER A 222 -3.08 29.96 11.59
N VAL A 223 -3.34 29.14 12.60
CA VAL A 223 -4.01 29.58 13.82
C VAL A 223 -2.89 29.91 14.81
N CYS A 224 -2.71 31.22 15.05
CA CYS A 224 -1.92 31.77 16.13
C CYS A 224 -2.49 31.39 17.50
#